data_AF-A0A8T4PBD8-F1
#
_entry.id   AF-A0A8T4PBD8-F1
#
_cell.length_a   1.000
_cell.length_b   1.000
_cell.length_c   1.000
_cell.angle_alpha   90.00
_cell.angle_beta   90.00
_cell.angle_gamma   90.00
#
_symmetry.space_group_name_H-M   'P 1'
#
loop_
_entity.id
_entity.type
_entity.pdbx_description
1 polymer ?
#
loop_
_entity_poly.entity_id
_entity_poly.type
_entity_poly.pdbx_seq_one_letter_code
_entity_poly.pdbx_strand_id
1 'polypeptide(L)'
;MLQNYQQIAEKISRASGLSIDEIDRRVEAKCAKLSGLISKEGSAQIVASELGISFEKEKMKVSELAAGMKRVNILGKIITEPMIRSYSKNGREGKVASLTVADETGNIRVVLWDTNHIGLFESGKIKQGNTVEISNAAVRNDELHLSGFSYIKPSTENIENVNTEISVHEKKISELASGQNAVVRAFLVQIFEPRFFDVCPECGKKAANNLCAVHGNVISRKRALVGVVLDDGYENMRGVMFNEQIENLGITNEELENPELFFKKREALIGEEAFFTVNVRNNNLFNTTELIVNNIERIDIDRLINSLQTK
;
A
#
# COMPACT_ATOMS: atom_id res chain seq x y z
N MET A 1 -0.63 -18.90 5.03
CA MET A 1 -0.53 -19.15 6.49
C MET A 1 0.76 -19.91 6.89
N LEU A 2 1.21 -20.93 6.16
CA LEU A 2 2.45 -21.70 6.48
C LEU A 2 3.78 -20.91 6.33
N GLN A 3 3.82 -19.88 5.48
CA GLN A 3 5.07 -19.14 5.16
C GLN A 3 5.69 -18.40 6.36
N ASN A 4 4.90 -17.97 7.35
CA ASN A 4 5.40 -17.12 8.43
C ASN A 4 6.14 -17.94 9.51
N TYR A 5 5.72 -19.18 9.78
CA TYR A 5 6.38 -20.07 10.74
C TYR A 5 7.76 -20.53 10.26
N GLN A 6 7.85 -21.00 9.00
CA GLN A 6 9.10 -21.50 8.43
C GLN A 6 10.20 -20.44 8.47
N GLN A 7 9.87 -19.19 8.14
CA GLN A 7 10.79 -18.06 8.23
C GLN A 7 11.29 -17.83 9.67
N ILE A 8 10.41 -17.95 10.68
CA ILE A 8 10.81 -17.81 12.08
C ILE A 8 11.71 -18.98 12.50
N ALA A 9 11.38 -20.22 12.11
CA ALA A 9 12.18 -21.41 12.45
C ALA A 9 13.59 -21.35 11.82
N GLU A 10 13.70 -20.94 10.56
CA GLU A 10 14.98 -20.70 9.89
C GLU A 10 15.82 -19.62 10.59
N LYS A 11 15.18 -18.54 11.04
CA LYS A 11 15.84 -17.46 11.80
C LYS A 11 16.37 -17.97 13.15
N ILE A 12 15.56 -18.74 13.89
CA ILE A 12 15.99 -19.37 15.15
C ILE A 12 17.16 -20.34 14.87
N SER A 13 17.10 -21.12 13.80
CA SER A 13 18.15 -22.08 13.42
C SER A 13 19.47 -21.37 13.19
N ARG A 14 19.46 -20.30 12.38
CA ARG A 14 20.66 -19.51 12.08
C ARG A 14 21.28 -18.87 13.32
N ALA A 15 20.46 -18.37 14.24
CA ALA A 15 20.93 -17.68 15.45
C ALA A 15 21.35 -18.63 16.59
N SER A 16 20.70 -19.78 16.72
CA SER A 16 20.98 -20.78 17.77
C SER A 16 22.00 -21.84 17.38
N GLY A 17 22.24 -22.04 16.08
CA GLY A 17 23.04 -23.15 15.55
C GLY A 17 22.33 -24.51 15.59
N LEU A 18 21.04 -24.55 15.97
CA LEU A 18 20.24 -25.78 16.01
C LEU A 18 19.64 -26.09 14.64
N SER A 19 19.38 -27.37 14.35
CA SER A 19 18.66 -27.78 13.14
C SER A 19 17.18 -27.37 13.21
N ILE A 20 16.57 -27.21 12.03
CA ILE A 20 15.13 -26.89 11.92
C ILE A 20 14.28 -27.97 12.60
N ASP A 21 14.62 -29.25 12.43
CA ASP A 21 13.89 -30.37 13.07
C ASP A 21 13.91 -30.28 14.61
N GLU A 22 15.03 -29.84 15.19
CA GLU A 22 15.15 -29.68 16.64
C GLU A 22 14.32 -28.48 17.13
N ILE A 23 14.24 -27.41 16.34
CA ILE A 23 13.38 -26.26 16.62
C ILE A 23 11.91 -26.65 16.52
N ASP A 24 11.52 -27.38 15.47
CA ASP A 24 10.17 -27.87 15.26
C ASP A 24 9.69 -28.72 16.45
N ARG A 25 10.55 -29.64 16.93
CA ARG A 25 10.25 -30.44 18.14
C ARG A 25 10.02 -29.57 19.37
N ARG A 26 10.86 -28.55 19.60
CA ARG A 26 10.71 -27.63 20.74
C ARG A 26 9.43 -26.82 20.63
N VAL A 27 9.10 -26.34 19.44
CA VAL A 27 7.88 -25.58 19.17
C VAL A 27 6.64 -26.44 19.40
N GLU A 28 6.60 -27.66 18.87
CA GLU A 28 5.49 -28.57 19.07
C GLU A 28 5.29 -28.92 20.54
N ALA A 29 6.37 -29.16 21.28
CA ALA A 29 6.32 -29.37 22.72
C ALA A 29 5.72 -28.17 23.47
N LYS A 30 6.02 -26.93 23.03
CA LYS A 30 5.42 -25.72 23.60
C LYS A 30 3.96 -25.56 23.26
N CYS A 31 3.57 -25.77 22.00
CA CYS A 31 2.17 -25.77 21.58
C CYS A 31 1.34 -26.74 22.42
N ALA A 32 1.84 -27.97 22.60
CA ALA A 32 1.18 -29.00 23.39
C ALA A 32 1.09 -28.61 24.87
N LYS A 33 2.16 -28.07 25.46
CA LYS A 33 2.18 -27.62 26.86
C LYS A 33 1.19 -26.49 27.14
N LEU A 34 0.95 -25.64 26.14
CA LEU A 34 0.01 -24.53 26.21
C LEU A 34 -1.39 -24.92 25.71
N SER A 35 -1.68 -26.21 25.59
CA SER A 35 -2.99 -26.76 25.20
C SER A 35 -3.54 -26.18 23.90
N GLY A 36 -2.66 -25.80 22.96
CA GLY A 36 -3.06 -25.19 21.69
C GLY A 36 -3.62 -23.76 21.80
N LEU A 37 -3.54 -23.12 22.97
CA LEU A 37 -3.98 -21.72 23.15
C LEU A 37 -3.10 -20.70 22.42
N ILE A 38 -1.90 -21.12 22.02
CA ILE A 38 -0.92 -20.30 21.32
C ILE A 38 -0.59 -20.95 19.98
N SER A 39 -0.46 -20.12 18.95
CA SER A 39 -0.15 -20.56 17.59
C SER A 39 1.27 -21.12 17.48
N LYS A 40 1.58 -21.76 16.34
CA LYS A 40 2.92 -22.30 16.07
C LYS A 40 3.97 -21.18 16.06
N GLU A 41 3.63 -20.02 15.53
CA GLU A 41 4.47 -18.81 15.51
C GLU A 41 4.69 -18.24 16.91
N GLY A 42 3.62 -18.14 17.71
CA GLY A 42 3.75 -17.68 19.10
C GLY A 42 4.61 -18.62 19.94
N SER A 43 4.51 -19.92 19.69
CA SER A 43 5.35 -20.93 20.35
C SER A 43 6.81 -20.85 19.89
N ALA A 44 7.06 -20.56 18.61
CA ALA A 44 8.41 -20.28 18.09
C ALA A 44 9.05 -19.05 18.75
N GLN A 45 8.28 -17.99 19.00
CA GLN A 45 8.77 -16.81 19.73
C GLN A 45 9.15 -17.13 21.18
N ILE A 46 8.41 -18.02 21.85
CA ILE A 46 8.76 -18.50 23.20
C ILE A 46 10.07 -19.28 23.16
N VAL A 47 10.23 -20.20 22.21
CA VAL A 47 11.48 -20.97 22.04
C VAL A 47 12.66 -20.06 21.74
N ALA A 48 12.49 -19.05 20.88
CA ALA A 48 13.51 -18.05 20.61
C ALA A 48 13.93 -17.30 21.88
N SER A 49 12.96 -16.84 22.68
CA SER A 49 13.23 -16.16 23.94
C SER A 49 13.96 -17.05 24.95
N GLU A 50 13.63 -18.35 25.02
CA GLU A 50 14.33 -19.32 25.89
C GLU A 50 15.78 -19.56 25.46
N LEU A 51 16.05 -19.46 24.16
CA LEU A 51 17.40 -19.51 23.59
C LEU A 51 18.15 -18.18 23.72
N GLY A 52 17.56 -17.16 24.37
CA GLY A 52 18.14 -15.82 24.49
C GLY A 52 18.16 -15.03 23.19
N ILE A 53 17.39 -15.47 22.19
CA ILE A 53 17.31 -14.85 20.87
C ILE A 53 16.15 -13.87 20.85
N SER A 54 16.44 -12.59 20.60
CA SER A 54 15.44 -11.55 20.41
C SER A 54 15.52 -11.00 18.99
N PHE A 55 14.39 -11.06 18.29
CA PHE A 55 14.24 -10.50 16.95
C PHE A 55 13.76 -9.04 16.97
N GLU A 56 13.54 -8.45 18.15
CA GLU A 56 12.96 -7.09 18.28
C GLU A 56 13.84 -5.98 17.68
N LYS A 57 15.13 -6.24 17.42
CA LYS A 57 16.06 -5.29 16.80
C LYS A 57 16.45 -5.65 15.38
N GLU A 58 15.99 -6.79 14.86
CA GLU A 58 16.35 -7.21 13.52
C GLU A 58 15.62 -6.36 12.48
N LYS A 59 16.34 -6.02 11.41
CA LYS A 59 15.82 -5.26 10.27
C LYS A 59 15.25 -6.25 9.27
N MET A 60 13.97 -6.11 8.93
CA MET A 60 13.32 -6.90 7.89
C MET A 60 13.45 -6.20 6.54
N LYS A 61 13.38 -7.00 5.47
CA LYS A 61 13.25 -6.49 4.11
C LYS A 61 11.82 -6.02 3.83
N VAL A 62 11.67 -5.06 2.92
CA VAL A 62 10.37 -4.50 2.55
C VAL A 62 9.43 -5.59 2.01
N SER A 63 9.94 -6.51 1.19
CA SER A 63 9.18 -7.64 0.65
C SER A 63 8.70 -8.67 1.69
N GLU A 64 9.28 -8.67 2.90
CA GLU A 64 8.86 -9.55 4.00
C GLU A 64 7.71 -8.96 4.82
N LEU A 65 7.33 -7.71 4.57
CA LEU A 65 6.31 -7.01 5.36
C LEU A 65 4.91 -7.50 5.01
N ALA A 66 4.18 -7.95 6.02
CA ALA A 66 2.77 -8.34 5.89
C ALA A 66 1.85 -7.45 6.74
N ALA A 67 0.65 -7.21 6.23
CA ALA A 67 -0.39 -6.48 6.95
C ALA A 67 -0.64 -7.10 8.35
N GLY A 68 -0.71 -6.23 9.37
CA GLY A 68 -0.93 -6.63 10.76
C GLY A 68 0.34 -6.86 11.57
N MET A 69 1.52 -6.91 10.94
CA MET A 69 2.80 -6.96 11.65
C MET A 69 2.99 -5.71 12.53
N LYS A 70 3.58 -5.91 13.71
CA LYS A 70 3.85 -4.86 14.70
C LYS A 70 5.32 -4.92 15.11
N ARG A 71 5.86 -3.79 15.60
CA ARG A 71 7.26 -3.64 16.02
C ARG A 71 8.25 -4.02 14.91
N VAL A 72 7.91 -3.66 13.68
CA VAL A 72 8.77 -3.88 12.52
C VAL A 72 9.89 -2.84 12.51
N ASN A 73 11.11 -3.30 12.22
CA ASN A 73 12.22 -2.44 11.91
C ASN A 73 12.65 -2.66 10.47
N ILE A 74 12.95 -1.59 9.74
CA ILE A 74 13.48 -1.67 8.38
C ILE A 74 14.62 -0.67 8.21
N LEU A 75 15.47 -0.93 7.21
CA LEU A 75 16.40 0.04 6.67
C LEU A 75 16.01 0.28 5.22
N GLY A 76 15.89 1.54 4.83
CA GLY A 76 15.54 1.86 3.45
C GLY A 76 15.88 3.30 3.07
N LYS A 77 15.91 3.56 1.77
CA LYS A 77 16.18 4.87 1.19
C LYS A 77 14.88 5.59 0.87
N ILE A 78 14.81 6.87 1.20
CA ILE A 78 13.65 7.70 0.88
C ILE A 78 13.69 8.01 -0.62
N ILE A 79 12.66 7.58 -1.36
CA ILE A 79 12.61 7.74 -2.82
C ILE A 79 11.63 8.84 -3.27
N THR A 80 10.75 9.33 -2.39
CA THR A 80 9.83 10.45 -2.69
C THR A 80 10.01 11.59 -1.72
N GLU A 81 9.72 12.82 -2.17
CA GLU A 81 9.64 13.97 -1.28
C GLU A 81 8.52 13.77 -0.23
N PRO A 82 8.75 14.06 1.07
CA PRO A 82 7.73 13.93 2.09
C PRO A 82 6.56 14.89 1.88
N MET A 83 5.34 14.36 1.81
CA MET A 83 4.12 15.16 1.75
C MET A 83 3.58 15.39 3.15
N ILE A 84 3.67 16.63 3.64
CA ILE A 84 3.17 17.04 4.96
C ILE A 84 1.81 17.71 4.79
N ARG A 85 0.82 17.28 5.58
CA ARG A 85 -0.54 17.84 5.60
C ARG A 85 -0.95 18.15 7.03
N SER A 86 -1.55 19.32 7.23
CA SER A 86 -2.20 19.67 8.49
C SER A 86 -3.65 19.17 8.49
N TYR A 87 -4.12 18.76 9.66
CA TYR A 87 -5.52 18.40 9.89
C TYR A 87 -6.00 18.98 11.22
N SER A 88 -7.31 19.21 11.33
CA SER A 88 -7.96 19.55 12.59
C SER A 88 -8.95 18.44 12.94
N LYS A 89 -8.83 17.86 14.12
CA LYS A 89 -9.74 16.82 14.63
C LYS A 89 -10.12 17.14 16.06
N ASN A 90 -11.42 17.26 16.33
CA ASN A 90 -11.98 17.59 17.64
C ASN A 90 -11.36 18.87 18.25
N GLY A 91 -11.12 19.90 17.43
CA GLY A 91 -10.54 21.16 17.85
C GLY A 91 -9.03 21.12 18.13
N ARG A 92 -8.36 19.98 17.93
CA ARG A 92 -6.91 19.87 17.99
C ARG A 92 -6.32 19.86 16.59
N GLU A 93 -5.34 20.73 16.37
CA GLU A 93 -4.51 20.70 15.17
C GLU A 93 -3.48 19.58 15.27
N GLY A 94 -3.24 18.91 14.17
CA GLY A 94 -2.23 17.88 14.02
C GLY A 94 -1.60 17.92 12.63
N LYS A 95 -0.44 17.29 12.50
CA LYS A 95 0.23 17.09 11.21
C LYS A 95 0.31 15.60 10.92
N VAL A 96 0.25 15.26 9.63
CA VAL A 96 0.57 13.94 9.12
C VAL A 96 1.55 14.11 7.97
N ALA A 97 2.61 13.31 7.96
CA ALA A 97 3.52 13.24 6.84
C ALA A 97 3.46 11.86 6.20
N SER A 98 3.63 11.80 4.89
CA SER A 98 3.79 10.54 4.18
C SER A 98 4.89 10.61 3.13
N LEU A 99 5.64 9.53 3.00
CA LEU A 99 6.74 9.37 2.05
C LEU A 99 6.86 7.90 1.66
N THR A 100 7.72 7.58 0.70
CA THR A 100 8.01 6.21 0.27
C THR A 100 9.45 5.86 0.57
N VAL A 101 9.65 4.71 1.20
CA VAL A 101 10.97 4.13 1.51
C VAL A 101 11.15 2.86 0.69
N ALA A 102 12.33 2.67 0.12
CA ALA A 102 12.68 1.51 -0.69
C ALA A 102 13.98 0.84 -0.21
N ASP A 103 14.04 -0.47 -0.32
CA ASP A 103 15.27 -1.27 -0.23
C ASP A 103 15.48 -2.05 -1.55
N GLU A 104 16.42 -2.98 -1.58
CA GLU A 104 16.67 -3.78 -2.79
C GLU A 104 15.52 -4.74 -3.14
N THR A 105 14.59 -4.99 -2.21
CA THR A 105 13.51 -5.96 -2.37
C THR A 105 12.18 -5.32 -2.75
N GLY A 106 11.98 -4.03 -2.50
CA GLY A 106 10.76 -3.31 -2.85
C GLY A 106 10.68 -1.93 -2.23
N ASN A 107 9.48 -1.36 -2.25
CA ASN A 107 9.17 -0.11 -1.57
C ASN A 107 7.86 -0.15 -0.80
N ILE A 108 7.78 0.68 0.24
CA ILE A 108 6.62 0.80 1.11
C ILE A 108 6.35 2.26 1.45
N ARG A 109 5.06 2.61 1.49
CA ARG A 109 4.61 3.92 1.95
C ARG A 109 4.71 4.00 3.47
N VAL A 110 5.37 5.05 3.95
CA VAL A 110 5.57 5.34 5.37
C VAL A 110 4.68 6.51 5.76
N VAL A 111 3.92 6.35 6.86
CA VAL A 111 3.04 7.38 7.40
C VAL A 111 3.47 7.77 8.81
N LEU A 112 3.75 9.05 9.01
CA LEU A 112 4.19 9.61 10.27
C LEU A 112 3.11 10.50 10.88
N TRP A 113 2.79 10.24 12.14
CA TRP A 113 1.82 11.03 12.92
C TRP A 113 2.48 11.87 14.01
N ASP A 114 3.70 11.54 14.41
CA ASP A 114 4.42 12.23 15.47
C ASP A 114 5.11 13.49 14.93
N THR A 115 4.82 14.65 15.55
CA THR A 115 5.35 15.94 15.13
C THR A 115 6.86 16.05 15.25
N ASN A 116 7.50 15.31 16.15
CA ASN A 116 8.97 15.31 16.29
C ASN A 116 9.63 14.66 15.08
N HIS A 117 9.07 13.55 14.60
CA HIS A 117 9.55 12.90 13.38
C HIS A 117 9.28 13.77 12.15
N ILE A 118 8.10 14.38 12.06
CA ILE A 118 7.76 15.31 10.98
C ILE A 118 8.74 16.49 10.96
N GLY A 119 9.10 17.01 12.12
CA GLY A 119 10.07 18.11 12.28
C GLY A 119 11.46 17.82 11.70
N LEU A 120 11.87 16.54 11.64
CA LEU A 120 13.16 16.16 11.00
C LEU A 120 13.17 16.45 9.49
N PHE A 121 12.01 16.33 8.84
CA PHE A 121 11.83 16.66 7.44
C PHE A 121 11.68 18.16 7.23
N GLU A 122 10.90 18.83 8.07
CA GLU A 122 10.74 20.30 8.02
C GLU A 122 12.07 21.03 8.23
N SER A 123 12.95 20.49 9.09
CA SER A 123 14.29 21.06 9.31
C SER A 123 15.32 20.64 8.26
N GLY A 124 14.95 19.82 7.27
CA GLY A 124 15.87 19.29 6.25
C GLY A 124 16.95 18.33 6.77
N LYS A 125 16.81 17.80 7.98
CA LYS A 125 17.75 16.80 8.54
C LYS A 125 17.61 15.44 7.86
N ILE A 126 16.40 15.13 7.42
CA ILE A 126 16.07 13.99 6.59
C ILE A 126 15.37 14.51 5.34
N LYS A 127 15.78 14.05 4.17
CA LYS A 127 15.20 14.43 2.88
C LYS A 127 15.20 13.25 1.91
N GLN A 128 14.57 13.43 0.75
CA GLN A 128 14.65 12.49 -0.35
C GLN A 128 16.11 12.13 -0.66
N GLY A 129 16.36 10.85 -0.93
CA GLY A 129 17.67 10.29 -1.21
C GLY A 129 18.44 9.82 0.03
N ASN A 130 18.05 10.20 1.25
CA ASN A 130 18.69 9.69 2.46
C ASN A 130 18.27 8.25 2.78
N THR A 131 19.22 7.46 3.29
CA THR A 131 18.91 6.19 3.95
C THR A 131 18.45 6.46 5.38
N VAL A 132 17.38 5.80 5.79
CA VAL A 132 16.80 5.91 7.12
C VAL A 132 16.62 4.52 7.74
N GLU A 133 16.83 4.46 9.05
CA GLU A 133 16.42 3.33 9.87
C GLU A 133 15.08 3.68 10.52
N ILE A 134 14.09 2.82 10.30
CA ILE A 134 12.78 2.90 10.92
C ILE A 134 12.67 1.78 11.94
N SER A 135 12.23 2.10 13.15
CA SER A 135 12.08 1.13 14.23
C SER A 135 10.71 1.18 14.87
N ASN A 136 10.26 0.05 15.41
CA ASN A 136 8.99 -0.11 16.11
C ASN A 136 7.77 0.38 15.31
N ALA A 137 7.77 0.18 14.00
CA ALA A 137 6.65 0.55 13.15
C ALA A 137 5.58 -0.55 13.11
N ALA A 138 4.37 -0.19 12.68
CA ALA A 138 3.27 -1.14 12.49
C ALA A 138 2.85 -1.16 11.02
N VAL A 139 2.70 -2.35 10.44
CA VAL A 139 2.21 -2.51 9.07
C VAL A 139 0.69 -2.53 9.11
N ARG A 140 0.06 -1.54 8.48
CA ARG A 140 -1.40 -1.43 8.36
C ARG A 140 -1.73 -0.98 6.95
N ASN A 141 -2.70 -1.63 6.31
CA ASN A 141 -3.15 -1.26 4.96
C ASN A 141 -2.02 -1.27 3.92
N ASP A 142 -1.05 -2.17 4.09
CA ASP A 142 0.19 -2.24 3.31
C ASP A 142 1.06 -0.95 3.38
N GLU A 143 0.86 -0.16 4.43
CA GLU A 143 1.66 1.02 4.78
C GLU A 143 2.38 0.81 6.12
N LEU A 144 3.55 1.43 6.26
CA LEU A 144 4.32 1.44 7.48
C LEU A 144 3.95 2.66 8.33
N HIS A 145 3.22 2.44 9.41
CA HIS A 145 2.77 3.49 10.32
C HIS A 145 3.74 3.69 11.48
N LEU A 146 4.19 4.93 11.65
CA LEU A 146 5.00 5.36 12.78
C LEU A 146 4.13 6.08 13.81
N SER A 147 4.12 5.54 15.02
CA SER A 147 3.49 6.11 16.21
C SER A 147 4.53 6.86 17.07
N GLY A 148 4.12 7.39 18.22
CA GLY A 148 5.06 8.02 19.18
C GLY A 148 6.06 7.06 19.84
N PHE A 149 5.86 5.74 19.71
CA PHE A 149 6.82 4.71 20.15
C PHE A 149 7.73 4.22 19.03
N SER A 150 7.46 4.67 17.80
CA SER A 150 8.28 4.36 16.63
C SER A 150 9.43 5.36 16.54
N TYR A 151 10.45 5.05 15.77
CA TYR A 151 11.57 5.96 15.54
C TYR A 151 11.94 5.97 14.06
N ILE A 152 12.37 7.14 13.58
CA ILE A 152 13.02 7.29 12.29
C ILE A 152 14.29 8.12 12.48
N LYS A 153 15.41 7.60 11.99
CA LYS A 153 16.71 8.30 12.07
C LYS A 153 17.49 8.14 10.76
N PRO A 154 18.35 9.11 10.40
CA PRO A 154 19.30 8.92 9.32
C PRO A 154 20.19 7.69 9.61
N SER A 155 20.53 6.94 8.57
CA SER A 155 21.54 5.89 8.62
C SER A 155 22.74 6.26 7.74
N THR A 156 23.92 5.83 8.15
CA THR A 156 25.14 5.93 7.33
C THR A 156 25.29 4.77 6.36
N GLU A 157 24.42 3.75 6.46
CA GLU A 157 24.39 2.64 5.51
C GLU A 157 23.92 3.14 4.14
N ASN A 158 24.63 2.75 3.09
CA ASN A 158 24.27 3.12 1.72
C ASN A 158 23.51 1.97 1.05
N ILE A 159 22.33 2.27 0.52
CA ILE A 159 21.59 1.37 -0.35
C ILE A 159 21.80 1.89 -1.77
N GLU A 160 22.72 1.22 -2.48
CA GLU A 160 23.11 1.59 -3.85
C GLU A 160 21.95 1.35 -4.82
N ASN A 161 21.36 0.16 -4.77
CA ASN A 161 20.24 -0.24 -5.61
C ASN A 161 18.97 -0.30 -4.77
N VAL A 162 17.96 0.47 -5.19
CA VAL A 162 16.62 0.43 -4.61
C VAL A 162 15.64 -0.07 -5.65
N ASN A 163 14.74 -0.95 -5.25
CA ASN A 163 13.63 -1.33 -6.09
C ASN A 163 12.50 -0.30 -5.94
N THR A 164 12.38 0.56 -6.95
CA THR A 164 11.31 1.56 -7.03
C THR A 164 10.00 1.00 -7.59
N GLU A 165 10.00 -0.25 -8.08
CA GLU A 165 8.75 -0.91 -8.47
C GLU A 165 7.92 -1.16 -7.23
N ILE A 166 6.66 -0.72 -7.26
CA ILE A 166 5.78 -0.81 -6.10
C ILE A 166 5.59 -2.29 -5.78
N SER A 167 6.12 -2.74 -4.65
CA SER A 167 5.88 -4.08 -4.10
C SER A 167 4.48 -4.13 -3.49
N VAL A 168 3.46 -3.85 -4.30
CA VAL A 168 2.10 -4.24 -3.93
C VAL A 168 1.98 -5.68 -4.36
N HIS A 169 1.93 -6.58 -3.38
CA HIS A 169 1.56 -7.95 -3.68
C HIS A 169 0.23 -7.94 -4.43
N GLU A 170 0.19 -8.63 -5.57
CA GLU A 170 -1.05 -8.94 -6.25
C GLU A 170 -1.99 -9.61 -5.25
N LYS A 171 -3.17 -9.03 -5.06
CA LYS A 171 -4.19 -9.54 -4.14
C LYS A 171 -5.45 -9.83 -4.91
N LYS A 172 -6.18 -10.83 -4.42
CA LYS A 172 -7.53 -11.09 -4.89
C LYS A 172 -8.47 -10.00 -4.38
N ILE A 173 -9.46 -9.65 -5.18
CA ILE A 173 -10.52 -8.71 -4.80
C ILE A 173 -11.19 -9.17 -3.49
N SER A 174 -11.37 -10.48 -3.31
CA SER A 174 -11.95 -11.08 -2.10
C SER A 174 -11.13 -10.91 -0.82
N GLU A 175 -9.85 -10.56 -0.94
CA GLU A 175 -8.94 -10.39 0.21
C GLU A 175 -8.77 -8.92 0.59
N LEU A 176 -9.44 -8.01 -0.12
CA LEU A 176 -9.29 -6.57 0.07
C LEU A 176 -10.04 -6.06 1.31
N ALA A 177 -9.33 -5.33 2.16
CA ALA A 177 -9.91 -4.64 3.30
C ALA A 177 -10.03 -3.13 3.07
N SER A 178 -11.04 -2.49 3.68
CA SER A 178 -11.22 -1.04 3.59
C SER A 178 -10.00 -0.26 4.07
N GLY A 179 -9.57 0.71 3.27
CA GLY A 179 -8.42 1.59 3.51
C GLY A 179 -7.10 1.03 2.99
N GLN A 180 -7.08 -0.17 2.43
CA GLN A 180 -5.90 -0.83 1.90
C GLN A 180 -5.54 -0.34 0.49
N ASN A 181 -4.25 -0.32 0.16
CA ASN A 181 -3.79 -0.21 -1.22
C ASN A 181 -3.44 -1.60 -1.75
N ALA A 182 -3.83 -1.92 -2.97
CA ALA A 182 -3.57 -3.23 -3.58
C ALA A 182 -3.30 -3.07 -5.08
N VAL A 183 -2.62 -4.05 -5.66
CA VAL A 183 -2.64 -4.28 -7.11
C VAL A 183 -3.52 -5.49 -7.35
N VAL A 184 -4.53 -5.34 -8.21
CA VAL A 184 -5.41 -6.43 -8.62
C VAL A 184 -5.23 -6.65 -10.11
N ARG A 185 -5.01 -7.89 -10.51
CA ARG A 185 -5.10 -8.31 -11.91
C ARG A 185 -6.56 -8.66 -12.18
N ALA A 186 -7.22 -7.93 -13.07
CA ALA A 186 -8.65 -8.09 -13.28
C ALA A 186 -9.04 -7.79 -14.73
N PHE A 187 -10.23 -8.26 -15.10
CA PHE A 187 -10.92 -7.90 -16.33
C PHE A 187 -11.81 -6.68 -16.09
N LEU A 188 -11.81 -5.77 -17.05
CA LEU A 188 -12.74 -4.65 -17.09
C LEU A 188 -14.07 -5.11 -17.66
N VAL A 189 -15.02 -5.54 -16.82
CA VAL A 189 -16.27 -6.16 -17.29
C VAL A 189 -17.38 -5.15 -17.57
N GLN A 190 -17.30 -3.95 -16.99
CA GLN A 190 -18.28 -2.90 -17.23
C GLN A 190 -17.68 -1.51 -17.05
N ILE A 191 -18.09 -0.57 -17.88
CA ILE A 191 -17.76 0.86 -17.79
C ILE A 191 -19.07 1.65 -17.81
N PHE A 192 -19.27 2.51 -16.81
CA PHE A 192 -20.46 3.36 -16.70
C PHE A 192 -20.26 4.68 -17.44
N GLU A 193 -21.35 5.38 -17.72
CA GLU A 193 -21.30 6.71 -18.35
C GLU A 193 -20.51 7.72 -17.50
N PRO A 194 -19.75 8.62 -18.15
CA PRO A 194 -18.95 9.61 -17.44
C PRO A 194 -19.84 10.62 -16.73
N ARG A 195 -19.44 10.98 -15.51
CA ARG A 195 -20.04 12.07 -14.74
C ARG A 195 -19.03 13.19 -14.63
N PHE A 196 -19.47 14.42 -14.88
CA PHE A 196 -18.62 15.60 -14.82
C PHE A 196 -18.95 16.43 -13.59
N PHE A 197 -17.93 17.00 -12.97
CA PHE A 197 -18.04 17.93 -11.87
C PHE A 197 -16.94 18.96 -11.92
N ASP A 198 -17.23 20.15 -11.43
CA ASP A 198 -16.28 21.25 -11.39
C ASP A 198 -15.36 21.11 -10.17
N VAL A 199 -14.06 21.32 -10.38
CA VAL A 199 -13.04 21.31 -9.34
C VAL A 199 -12.20 22.57 -9.35
N CYS A 200 -11.69 22.94 -8.18
CA CYS A 200 -10.70 23.98 -8.03
C CYS A 200 -9.38 23.55 -8.70
N PRO A 201 -8.78 24.40 -9.56
CA PRO A 201 -7.51 24.07 -10.21
C PRO A 201 -6.34 23.95 -9.23
N GLU A 202 -6.39 24.66 -8.09
CA GLU A 202 -5.30 24.70 -7.11
C GLU A 202 -5.29 23.52 -6.13
N CYS A 203 -6.45 23.15 -5.55
CA CYS A 203 -6.52 22.06 -4.56
C CYS A 203 -7.21 20.79 -5.06
N GLY A 204 -7.81 20.80 -6.26
CA GLY A 204 -8.54 19.66 -6.82
C GLY A 204 -9.85 19.30 -6.10
N LYS A 205 -10.26 20.06 -5.07
CA LYS A 205 -11.54 19.87 -4.39
C LYS A 205 -12.70 20.37 -5.27
N LYS A 206 -13.90 19.82 -5.05
CA LYS A 206 -15.13 20.24 -5.75
C LYS A 206 -15.35 21.75 -5.60
N ALA A 207 -15.57 22.42 -6.72
CA ALA A 207 -15.97 23.81 -6.79
C ALA A 207 -17.43 23.87 -7.27
N ALA A 208 -18.19 24.84 -6.77
CA ALA A 208 -19.56 25.08 -7.22
C ALA A 208 -19.65 26.54 -7.68
N ASN A 209 -20.12 26.78 -8.91
CA ASN A 209 -20.24 28.13 -9.48
C ASN A 209 -18.94 28.94 -9.37
N ASN A 210 -17.79 28.32 -9.72
CA ASN A 210 -16.47 28.95 -9.60
C ASN A 210 -16.06 29.35 -8.17
N LEU A 211 -16.70 28.77 -7.14
CA LEU A 211 -16.33 28.99 -5.74
C LEU A 211 -15.74 27.71 -5.13
N CYS A 212 -14.52 27.82 -4.62
CA CYS A 212 -13.82 26.82 -3.84
C CYS A 212 -13.90 27.17 -2.34
N ALA A 213 -14.22 26.18 -1.51
CA ALA A 213 -14.30 26.37 -0.05
C ALA A 213 -12.96 26.77 0.60
N VAL A 214 -11.83 26.53 -0.08
CA VAL A 214 -10.47 26.85 0.44
C VAL A 214 -9.91 28.13 -0.20
N HIS A 215 -10.09 28.30 -1.50
CA HIS A 215 -9.43 29.37 -2.27
C HIS A 215 -10.39 30.47 -2.76
N GLY A 216 -11.66 30.41 -2.37
CA GLY A 216 -12.66 31.40 -2.79
C GLY A 216 -12.94 31.30 -4.28
N ASN A 217 -13.00 32.45 -4.97
CA ASN A 217 -13.33 32.49 -6.40
C ASN A 217 -12.18 31.93 -7.25
N VAL A 218 -12.46 30.89 -8.00
CA VAL A 218 -11.53 30.20 -8.89
C VAL A 218 -12.20 29.91 -10.23
N ILE A 219 -11.45 29.97 -11.32
CA ILE A 219 -11.94 29.46 -12.60
C ILE A 219 -11.90 27.94 -12.51
N SER A 220 -13.06 27.33 -12.31
CA SER A 220 -13.16 25.89 -12.11
C SER A 220 -12.84 25.14 -13.40
N ARG A 221 -12.24 23.96 -13.24
CA ARG A 221 -12.00 23.02 -14.36
C ARG A 221 -12.94 21.84 -14.23
N LYS A 222 -13.43 21.33 -15.36
CA LYS A 222 -14.22 20.08 -15.37
C LYS A 222 -13.31 18.90 -15.04
N ARG A 223 -13.83 18.00 -14.21
CA ARG A 223 -13.24 16.69 -13.93
C ARG A 223 -14.31 15.62 -14.19
N ALA A 224 -13.93 14.62 -14.96
CA ALA A 224 -14.68 13.41 -15.22
C ALA A 224 -14.45 12.37 -14.12
N LEU A 225 -15.50 11.58 -13.88
CA LEU A 225 -15.50 10.38 -13.08
C LEU A 225 -16.22 9.30 -13.87
N VAL A 226 -15.56 8.16 -14.03
CA VAL A 226 -16.12 6.97 -14.68
C VAL A 226 -16.14 5.86 -13.66
N GLY A 227 -17.31 5.27 -13.45
CA GLY A 227 -17.42 4.03 -12.70
C GLY A 227 -17.01 2.85 -13.58
N VAL A 228 -16.44 1.83 -12.97
CA VAL A 228 -16.14 0.54 -13.63
C VAL A 228 -16.50 -0.62 -12.73
N VAL A 229 -16.59 -1.82 -13.30
CA VAL A 229 -16.60 -3.08 -12.54
C VAL A 229 -15.38 -3.87 -12.96
N LEU A 230 -14.60 -4.29 -11.96
CA LEU A 230 -13.42 -5.13 -12.12
C LEU A 230 -13.74 -6.52 -11.60
N ASP A 231 -13.35 -7.56 -12.34
CA ASP A 231 -13.55 -8.96 -11.98
C ASP A 231 -12.22 -9.72 -12.09
N ASP A 232 -11.76 -10.34 -11.01
CA ASP A 232 -10.50 -11.10 -10.96
C ASP A 232 -10.72 -12.63 -11.08
N GLY A 233 -11.95 -13.06 -11.36
CA GLY A 233 -12.37 -14.46 -11.40
C GLY A 233 -12.72 -15.07 -10.03
N TYR A 234 -12.41 -14.40 -8.92
CA TYR A 234 -12.81 -14.80 -7.56
C TYR A 234 -13.96 -13.94 -7.04
N GLU A 235 -13.89 -12.63 -7.25
CA GLU A 235 -14.92 -11.67 -6.87
C GLU A 235 -14.91 -10.48 -7.84
N ASN A 236 -16.03 -9.77 -7.94
CA ASN A 236 -16.10 -8.50 -8.66
C ASN A 236 -16.35 -7.34 -7.70
N MET A 237 -15.79 -6.18 -8.01
CA MET A 237 -15.97 -4.98 -7.21
C MET A 237 -16.08 -3.73 -8.08
N ARG A 238 -16.92 -2.80 -7.65
CA ARG A 238 -17.07 -1.50 -8.30
C ARG A 238 -15.83 -0.65 -8.09
N GLY A 239 -15.26 -0.17 -9.18
CA GLY A 239 -14.17 0.79 -9.20
C GLY A 239 -14.61 2.18 -9.65
N VAL A 240 -13.79 3.18 -9.34
CA VAL A 240 -13.95 4.57 -9.75
C VAL A 240 -12.63 5.08 -10.30
N MET A 241 -12.67 5.66 -11.50
CA MET A 241 -11.55 6.30 -12.19
C MET A 241 -11.81 7.79 -12.37
N PHE A 242 -10.75 8.60 -12.28
CA PHE A 242 -10.77 10.03 -12.61
C PHE A 242 -9.99 10.29 -13.90
N ASN A 243 -10.04 11.50 -14.46
CA ASN A 243 -9.46 11.85 -15.77
C ASN A 243 -8.12 11.18 -16.07
N GLU A 244 -7.17 11.28 -15.14
CA GLU A 244 -5.81 10.78 -15.35
C GLU A 244 -5.80 9.26 -15.61
N GLN A 245 -6.59 8.48 -14.86
CA GLN A 245 -6.70 7.04 -15.06
C GLN A 245 -7.56 6.68 -16.28
N ILE A 246 -8.56 7.49 -16.59
CA ILE A 246 -9.40 7.30 -17.78
C ILE A 246 -8.57 7.48 -19.06
N GLU A 247 -7.68 8.46 -19.08
CA GLU A 247 -6.72 8.67 -20.16
C GLU A 247 -5.73 7.49 -20.28
N ASN A 248 -5.28 6.92 -19.15
CA ASN A 248 -4.41 5.72 -19.15
C ASN A 248 -5.13 4.48 -19.71
N LEU A 249 -6.45 4.41 -19.62
CA LEU A 249 -7.25 3.37 -20.29
C LEU A 249 -7.33 3.59 -21.81
N GLY A 250 -6.90 4.76 -22.29
CA GLY A 250 -6.86 5.15 -23.69
C GLY A 250 -8.11 5.92 -24.15
N ILE A 251 -8.92 6.44 -23.22
CA ILE A 251 -10.08 7.29 -23.53
C ILE A 251 -9.65 8.76 -23.41
N THR A 252 -9.74 9.50 -24.50
CA THR A 252 -9.41 10.92 -24.58
C THR A 252 -10.52 11.79 -24.01
N ASN A 253 -10.21 13.05 -23.67
CA ASN A 253 -11.22 14.01 -23.20
C ASN A 253 -12.32 14.28 -24.25
N GLU A 254 -11.98 14.28 -25.54
CA GLU A 254 -12.96 14.43 -26.63
C GLU A 254 -13.92 13.24 -26.67
N GLU A 255 -13.40 12.02 -26.55
CA GLU A 255 -14.23 10.81 -26.48
C GLU A 255 -15.09 10.79 -25.21
N LEU A 256 -14.62 11.33 -24.08
CA LEU A 256 -15.42 11.42 -22.85
C LEU A 256 -16.62 12.35 -22.96
N GLU A 257 -16.47 13.48 -23.65
CA GLU A 257 -17.55 14.48 -23.78
C GLU A 257 -18.56 14.12 -24.88
N ASN A 258 -18.21 13.23 -25.81
CA ASN A 258 -19.08 12.79 -26.90
C ASN A 258 -19.68 11.39 -26.62
N PRO A 259 -21.01 11.27 -26.37
CA PRO A 259 -21.65 10.00 -26.04
C PRO A 259 -21.45 8.88 -27.08
N GLU A 260 -21.40 9.21 -28.37
CA GLU A 260 -21.25 8.20 -29.43
C GLU A 260 -19.82 7.65 -29.50
N LEU A 261 -18.82 8.54 -29.37
CA LEU A 261 -17.42 8.15 -29.32
C LEU A 261 -17.11 7.38 -28.04
N PHE A 262 -17.63 7.84 -26.90
CA PHE A 262 -17.52 7.13 -25.62
C PHE A 262 -18.09 5.72 -25.72
N PHE A 263 -19.28 5.56 -26.31
CA PHE A 263 -19.91 4.25 -26.48
C PHE A 263 -19.03 3.30 -27.30
N LYS A 264 -18.50 3.74 -28.45
CA LYS A 264 -17.61 2.93 -29.29
C LYS A 264 -16.35 2.51 -28.53
N LYS A 265 -15.76 3.46 -27.80
CA LYS A 265 -14.55 3.19 -27.02
C LYS A 265 -14.80 2.24 -25.86
N ARG A 266 -15.93 2.41 -25.17
CA ARG A 266 -16.38 1.52 -24.09
C ARG A 266 -16.49 0.07 -24.56
N GLU A 267 -17.16 -0.18 -25.69
CA GLU A 267 -17.34 -1.53 -26.23
C GLU A 267 -16.00 -2.20 -26.54
N ALA A 268 -15.01 -1.43 -27.01
CA ALA A 268 -13.67 -1.96 -27.31
C ALA A 268 -12.84 -2.29 -26.06
N LEU A 269 -13.12 -1.66 -24.92
CA LEU A 269 -12.35 -1.80 -23.69
C LEU A 269 -12.91 -2.87 -22.74
N ILE A 270 -14.20 -3.19 -22.87
CA ILE A 270 -14.81 -4.24 -22.06
C ILE A 270 -14.15 -5.58 -22.38
N GLY A 271 -13.74 -6.30 -21.35
CA GLY A 271 -13.01 -7.56 -21.46
C GLY A 271 -11.49 -7.39 -21.57
N GLU A 272 -10.96 -6.17 -21.62
CA GLU A 272 -9.51 -5.96 -21.46
C GLU A 272 -9.06 -6.39 -20.07
N GLU A 273 -7.91 -7.07 -20.02
CA GLU A 273 -7.25 -7.51 -18.79
C GLU A 273 -6.08 -6.58 -18.47
N ALA A 274 -5.98 -6.13 -17.22
CA ALA A 274 -4.94 -5.21 -16.78
C ALA A 274 -4.61 -5.40 -15.29
N PHE A 275 -3.46 -4.85 -14.87
CA PHE A 275 -3.14 -4.62 -13.47
C PHE A 275 -3.67 -3.26 -13.05
N PHE A 276 -4.52 -3.25 -12.03
CA PHE A 276 -5.10 -2.03 -11.46
C PHE A 276 -4.49 -1.78 -10.08
N THR A 277 -3.80 -0.65 -9.92
CA THR A 277 -3.41 -0.16 -8.59
C THR A 277 -4.61 0.55 -7.97
N VAL A 278 -5.11 0.03 -6.85
CA VAL A 278 -6.36 0.49 -6.23
C VAL A 278 -6.17 0.88 -4.77
N ASN A 279 -6.95 1.87 -4.31
CA ASN A 279 -7.16 2.16 -2.89
C ASN A 279 -8.61 1.79 -2.54
N VAL A 280 -8.79 0.88 -1.58
CA VAL A 280 -10.11 0.42 -1.15
C VAL A 280 -10.70 1.48 -0.22
N ARG A 281 -11.89 2.01 -0.53
CA ARG A 281 -12.58 2.98 0.33
C ARG A 281 -14.00 2.56 0.61
N ASN A 282 -14.45 2.81 1.84
CA ASN A 282 -15.86 2.70 2.15
C ASN A 282 -16.58 3.99 1.75
N ASN A 283 -17.60 3.87 0.92
CA ASN A 283 -18.49 4.96 0.56
C ASN A 283 -19.58 5.07 1.61
N ASN A 284 -19.37 5.96 2.58
CA ASN A 284 -20.25 6.12 3.75
C ASN A 284 -21.71 6.49 3.39
N LEU A 285 -21.96 7.08 2.21
CA LEU A 285 -23.31 7.44 1.75
C LEU A 285 -24.13 6.21 1.36
N PHE A 286 -23.50 5.21 0.76
CA PHE A 286 -24.15 4.01 0.26
C PHE A 286 -23.82 2.76 1.09
N ASN A 287 -22.92 2.90 2.07
CA ASN A 287 -22.36 1.83 2.88
C ASN A 287 -21.79 0.68 2.02
N THR A 288 -21.16 1.05 0.91
CA THR A 288 -20.53 0.11 -0.04
C THR A 288 -19.04 0.36 -0.11
N THR A 289 -18.27 -0.71 -0.08
CA THR A 289 -16.83 -0.67 -0.38
C THR A 289 -16.61 -0.52 -1.88
N GLU A 290 -15.77 0.42 -2.29
CA GLU A 290 -15.45 0.70 -3.68
C GLU A 290 -13.93 0.79 -3.86
N LEU A 291 -13.45 0.45 -5.06
CA LEU A 291 -12.05 0.61 -5.46
C LEU A 291 -11.84 2.00 -6.05
N ILE A 292 -10.91 2.76 -5.50
CA ILE A 292 -10.39 3.97 -6.16
C ILE A 292 -9.19 3.56 -6.99
N VAL A 293 -9.35 3.55 -8.31
CA VAL A 293 -8.26 3.20 -9.22
C VAL A 293 -7.29 4.38 -9.29
N ASN A 294 -6.04 4.14 -8.96
CA ASN A 294 -4.96 5.12 -8.97
C ASN A 294 -4.06 4.98 -10.20
N ASN A 295 -3.87 3.75 -10.69
CA ASN A 295 -3.08 3.46 -11.88
C ASN A 295 -3.60 2.22 -12.61
N ILE A 296 -3.31 2.13 -13.91
CA ILE A 296 -3.66 1.01 -14.79
C ILE A 296 -2.42 0.67 -15.59
N GLU A 297 -1.99 -0.58 -15.54
CA GLU A 297 -0.88 -1.12 -16.32
C GLU A 297 -1.40 -2.28 -17.17
N ARG A 298 -1.31 -2.14 -18.50
CA ARG A 298 -1.72 -3.21 -19.42
C ARG A 298 -0.81 -4.41 -19.25
N ILE A 299 -1.36 -5.61 -19.44
CA ILE A 299 -0.57 -6.84 -19.31
C ILE A 299 0.47 -6.91 -20.42
N ASP A 300 1.73 -6.94 -20.02
CA ASP A 300 2.83 -7.43 -20.85
C ASP A 300 2.89 -8.95 -20.74
N ILE A 301 2.51 -9.63 -21.82
CA ILE A 301 2.40 -11.09 -21.89
C ILE A 301 3.78 -11.74 -21.64
N ASP A 302 4.85 -11.17 -22.18
CA ASP A 302 6.19 -11.74 -22.06
C ASP A 302 6.70 -11.62 -20.62
N ARG A 303 6.47 -10.47 -19.98
CA ARG A 303 6.80 -10.26 -18.56
C ARG A 303 5.99 -11.18 -17.65
N LEU A 304 4.71 -11.39 -17.96
CA LEU A 304 3.81 -12.25 -17.20
C LEU A 304 4.19 -13.73 -17.30
N ILE A 305 4.53 -14.22 -18.50
CA ILE A 305 4.97 -15.61 -18.70
C ILE A 305 6.22 -15.89 -17.87
N ASN A 306 7.19 -14.97 -17.90
CA ASN A 306 8.43 -15.12 -17.12
C ASN A 306 8.17 -15.18 -15.61
N SER A 307 7.25 -14.36 -15.08
CA SER A 307 6.93 -14.35 -13.65
C SER A 307 6.16 -15.60 -13.18
N LEU A 308 5.36 -16.20 -14.06
CA LEU A 308 4.65 -17.45 -13.77
C LEU A 308 5.56 -18.68 -13.86
N GLN A 309 6.61 -18.64 -14.69
CA GLN A 309 7.59 -19.73 -14.79
C GLN A 309 8.62 -19.75 -13.64
N THR A 310 8.76 -18.65 -12.90
CA THR A 310 9.71 -18.51 -11.78
C THR A 310 9.07 -18.67 -10.40
N LYS A 311 7.75 -18.85 -10.30
CA LYS A 311 7.03 -19.25 -9.08
C LYS A 311 6.95 -20.77 -8.97
#